data_AF-A0A376LLB1-F1
#
_entry.id   AF-A0A376LLB1-F1
#
_cell.length_a   1.000
_cell.length_b   1.000
_cell.length_c   1.000
_cell.angle_alpha   90.00
_cell.angle_beta   90.00
_cell.angle_gamma   90.00
#
_symmetry.space_group_name_H-M   'P 1'
#
loop_
_entity.id
_entity.type
_entity.pdbx_description
1 polymer ?
#
loop_
_entity_poly.entity_id
_entity_poly.type
_entity_poly.pdbx_seq_one_letter_code
_entity_poly.pdbx_strand_id
1 'polypeptide(L)'
;MKKHLLPLALLLSGISPAQALDVGDISSFMNSDSSTLSKTIKNSTDSGRLINIRLERLSSPLDDGQVISMDKPDELLLTPASLLLPAQASEVIRFFYKGPADEKERYYRIVWFDQALSDAQRDNANRSAVATASARIGTILVVAPRQAKLPLSVRQRLPDKYRKCDAADPRLRPLPESRQW
;
A
#
# COMPACT_ATOMS: atom_id res chain seq x y z
N MET A 1 -20.42 41.34 -32.17
CA MET A 1 -19.17 40.87 -31.53
C MET A 1 -19.26 41.13 -30.04
N LYS A 2 -19.60 40.15 -29.18
CA LYS A 2 -19.50 40.32 -27.72
C LYS A 2 -19.70 38.99 -26.96
N LYS A 3 -18.58 38.51 -26.40
CA LYS A 3 -18.39 37.84 -25.10
C LYS A 3 -18.84 36.37 -24.93
N HIS A 4 -18.17 35.44 -25.61
CA HIS A 4 -18.04 34.06 -25.13
C HIS A 4 -16.85 33.96 -24.17
N LEU A 5 -16.94 34.54 -22.97
CA LEU A 5 -15.86 34.51 -21.96
C LEU A 5 -16.24 33.78 -20.67
N LEU A 6 -17.46 33.25 -20.57
CA LEU A 6 -17.96 32.65 -19.32
C LEU A 6 -17.56 31.18 -19.06
N PRO A 7 -17.33 30.27 -20.02
CA PRO A 7 -17.09 28.87 -19.69
C PRO A 7 -15.65 28.57 -19.23
N LEU A 8 -14.71 29.52 -19.36
CA LEU A 8 -13.31 29.30 -18.98
C LEU A 8 -13.04 29.50 -17.48
N ALA A 9 -13.88 30.26 -16.77
CA ALA A 9 -13.64 30.60 -15.36
C ALA A 9 -14.04 29.49 -14.37
N LEU A 10 -14.90 28.54 -14.76
CA LEU A 10 -15.42 27.50 -13.87
C LEU A 10 -14.46 26.30 -13.70
N LEU A 11 -13.42 26.20 -14.54
CA LEU A 11 -12.44 25.10 -14.50
C LEU A 11 -11.34 25.29 -13.44
N LEU A 12 -11.26 26.44 -12.75
CA LEU A 12 -10.21 26.75 -11.76
C LEU A 12 -10.64 26.58 -10.29
N SER A 13 -11.91 26.28 -10.02
CA SER A 13 -12.42 26.10 -8.65
C SER A 13 -12.43 24.62 -8.27
N GLY A 14 -11.37 24.12 -7.63
CA GLY A 14 -11.44 22.75 -7.08
C GLY A 14 -10.20 22.10 -6.44
N ILE A 15 -9.04 22.76 -6.32
CA ILE A 15 -7.89 22.14 -5.64
C ILE A 15 -7.94 22.48 -4.15
N SER A 16 -8.84 21.84 -3.41
CA SER A 16 -8.77 21.89 -1.93
C SER A 16 -7.49 21.18 -1.47
N PRO A 17 -6.68 21.77 -0.57
CA PRO A 17 -5.52 21.09 -0.04
C PRO A 17 -5.97 19.84 0.71
N ALA A 18 -5.36 18.69 0.39
CA ALA A 18 -5.58 17.46 1.14
C ALA A 18 -5.11 17.68 2.59
N GLN A 19 -6.02 17.58 3.54
CA GLN A 19 -5.75 17.76 4.97
C GLN A 19 -5.23 16.46 5.62
N ALA A 20 -4.25 15.81 4.99
CA ALA A 20 -3.74 14.51 5.41
C ALA A 20 -2.22 14.48 5.46
N LEU A 21 -1.70 13.61 6.32
CA LEU A 21 -0.29 13.24 6.33
C LEU A 21 0.05 12.45 5.06
N ASP A 22 1.10 12.87 4.36
CA ASP A 22 1.70 12.11 3.27
C ASP A 22 2.70 11.09 3.84
N VAL A 23 2.39 9.81 3.66
CA VAL A 23 3.20 8.68 4.14
C VAL A 23 4.10 8.06 3.07
N GLY A 24 4.13 8.66 1.87
CA GLY A 24 4.79 8.11 0.69
C GLY A 24 4.13 6.81 0.21
N ASP A 25 4.94 5.87 -0.28
CA ASP A 25 4.42 4.63 -0.88
C ASP A 25 3.55 3.81 0.09
N ILE A 26 2.40 3.32 -0.37
CA ILE A 26 1.49 2.49 0.42
C ILE A 26 2.07 1.09 0.67
N SER A 27 2.90 0.61 -0.25
CA SER A 27 3.68 -0.62 -0.10
C SER A 27 5.17 -0.30 -0.23
N SER A 28 5.98 -0.89 0.63
CA SER A 28 7.44 -0.73 0.59
C SER A 28 8.11 -2.08 0.71
N PHE A 29 9.23 -2.23 0.00
CA PHE A 29 9.94 -3.50 -0.12
C PHE A 29 11.34 -3.34 0.44
N MET A 30 11.69 -4.24 1.35
CA MET A 30 13.05 -4.42 1.84
C MET A 30 13.63 -5.64 1.13
N ASN A 31 14.49 -5.37 0.15
CA ASN A 31 15.14 -6.39 -0.65
C ASN A 31 16.09 -7.25 0.19
N SER A 32 16.44 -8.44 -0.34
CA SER A 32 17.25 -9.46 0.34
C SER A 32 18.62 -8.95 0.79
N ASP A 33 19.20 -7.98 0.08
CA ASP A 33 20.49 -7.36 0.32
C ASP A 33 20.48 -6.22 1.35
N SER A 34 19.30 -5.69 1.71
CA SER A 34 19.17 -4.59 2.68
C SER A 34 18.41 -4.99 3.93
N SER A 35 18.96 -4.71 5.10
CA SER A 35 18.27 -4.83 6.40
C SER A 35 17.64 -3.52 6.88
N THR A 36 17.73 -2.46 6.06
CA THR A 36 17.25 -1.13 6.43
C THR A 36 16.38 -0.51 5.33
N LEU A 37 15.37 0.24 5.73
CA LEU A 37 14.50 1.00 4.83
C LEU A 37 14.25 2.38 5.43
N SER A 38 14.24 3.42 4.60
CA SER A 38 13.86 4.76 5.03
C SER A 38 12.62 5.20 4.26
N LYS A 39 11.63 5.77 4.96
CA LYS A 39 10.47 6.44 4.36
C LYS A 39 10.43 7.89 4.81
N THR A 40 10.24 8.79 3.86
CA THR A 40 9.99 10.20 4.16
C THR A 40 8.50 10.39 4.34
N ILE A 41 8.11 10.98 5.47
CA ILE A 41 6.75 11.48 5.70
C ILE A 41 6.73 12.99 5.56
N LYS A 42 5.62 13.53 5.08
CA LYS A 42 5.45 14.98 4.89
C LYS A 42 4.12 15.44 5.45
N ASN A 43 4.17 16.50 6.25
CA ASN A 43 3.00 17.23 6.66
C ASN A 43 2.79 18.40 5.69
N SER A 44 1.84 18.28 4.78
CA SER A 44 1.46 19.35 3.84
C SER A 44 0.41 20.32 4.39
N THR A 45 -0.01 20.18 5.65
CA THR A 45 -0.98 21.09 6.28
C THR A 45 -0.32 22.31 6.90
N ASP A 46 -1.14 23.28 7.26
CA ASP A 46 -0.79 24.54 7.93
C ASP A 46 -0.66 24.41 9.45
N SER A 47 -1.15 23.31 10.04
CA SER A 47 -0.97 22.97 11.45
C SER A 47 0.03 21.84 11.68
N GLY A 48 0.60 21.80 12.89
CA GLY A 48 1.44 20.69 13.34
C GLY A 48 0.64 19.41 13.61
N ARG A 49 1.29 18.25 13.47
CA ARG A 49 0.63 16.95 13.66
C ARG A 49 1.46 16.06 14.57
N LEU A 50 0.82 15.43 15.55
CA LEU A 50 1.45 14.41 16.38
C LEU A 50 1.32 13.06 15.68
N ILE A 51 2.46 12.48 15.33
CA ILE A 51 2.53 11.22 14.59
C ILE A 51 3.06 10.13 15.51
N ASN A 52 2.30 9.04 15.66
CA ASN A 52 2.75 7.84 16.33
C ASN A 52 2.75 6.67 15.35
N ILE A 53 3.79 5.84 15.39
CA ILE A 53 4.00 4.76 14.43
C ILE A 53 4.08 3.44 15.17
N ARG A 54 3.31 2.45 14.73
CA ARG A 54 3.33 1.08 15.26
C ARG A 54 3.57 0.07 14.15
N LEU A 55 4.11 -1.08 14.54
CA LEU A 55 4.39 -2.20 13.64
C LEU A 55 3.56 -3.41 14.06
N GLU A 56 2.91 -4.04 13.09
CA GLU A 56 2.17 -5.29 13.28
C GLU A 56 2.71 -6.29 12.24
N ARG A 57 3.01 -7.53 12.65
CA ARG A 57 3.37 -8.58 11.68
C ARG A 57 2.09 -9.17 11.11
N LEU A 58 2.10 -9.45 9.81
CA LEU A 58 0.97 -10.02 9.09
C LEU A 58 1.32 -11.42 8.57
N SER A 59 0.33 -12.31 8.52
CA SER A 59 0.46 -13.61 7.86
C SER A 59 0.56 -13.49 6.33
N SER A 60 -0.14 -12.51 5.77
CA SER A 60 -0.26 -12.23 4.34
C SER A 60 -0.44 -10.72 4.13
N PRO A 61 0.02 -10.13 3.01
CA PRO A 61 -0.22 -8.72 2.70
C PRO A 61 -1.63 -8.46 2.13
N LEU A 62 -2.38 -9.53 1.84
CA LEU A 62 -3.73 -9.48 1.30
C LEU A 62 -4.77 -9.18 2.38
N ASP A 63 -6.01 -8.92 1.96
CA ASP A 63 -7.12 -8.53 2.84
C ASP A 63 -7.48 -9.60 3.89
N ASP A 64 -7.22 -10.87 3.60
CA ASP A 64 -7.42 -12.01 4.52
C ASP A 64 -6.24 -12.23 5.48
N GLY A 65 -5.18 -11.42 5.36
CA GLY A 65 -4.02 -11.44 6.24
C GLY A 65 -4.39 -11.09 7.67
N GLN A 66 -3.93 -11.91 8.62
CA GLN A 66 -4.18 -11.72 10.05
C GLN A 66 -2.94 -11.16 10.73
N VAL A 67 -3.16 -10.37 11.78
CA VAL A 67 -2.08 -9.91 12.66
C VAL A 67 -1.57 -11.11 13.45
N ILE A 68 -0.28 -11.42 13.29
CA ILE A 68 0.42 -12.49 13.99
C ILE A 68 1.52 -11.91 14.87
N SER A 69 1.95 -12.66 15.88
CA SER A 69 3.07 -12.25 16.71
C SER A 69 4.39 -12.32 15.93
N MET A 70 5.28 -11.37 16.20
CA MET A 70 6.68 -11.47 15.77
C MET A 70 7.36 -12.65 16.48
N ASP A 71 8.33 -13.26 15.81
CA ASP A 71 9.12 -14.35 16.38
C ASP A 71 9.96 -13.83 17.57
N LYS A 72 10.41 -12.57 17.46
CA LYS A 72 11.08 -11.81 18.53
C LYS A 72 10.60 -10.36 18.54
N PRO A 73 10.58 -9.69 19.70
CA PRO A 73 10.14 -8.29 19.78
C PRO A 73 11.06 -7.31 19.02
N ASP A 74 12.31 -7.69 18.77
CA ASP A 74 13.31 -6.90 18.05
C ASP A 74 13.43 -7.27 16.56
N GLU A 75 12.53 -8.11 16.05
CA GLU A 75 12.53 -8.58 14.65
C GLU A 75 12.43 -7.42 13.65
N LEU A 76 11.58 -6.43 13.94
CA LEU A 76 11.45 -5.21 13.16
C LEU A 76 11.35 -4.01 14.09
N LEU A 77 12.28 -3.08 13.94
CA LEU A 77 12.37 -1.86 14.73
C LEU A 77 12.21 -0.64 13.82
N LEU A 78 11.82 0.49 14.41
CA LEU A 78 11.77 1.77 13.71
C LEU A 78 12.25 2.93 14.58
N THR A 79 12.59 4.03 13.94
CA THR A 79 12.96 5.28 14.62
C THR A 79 12.67 6.50 13.72
N PRO A 80 12.12 7.59 14.30
CA PRO A 80 11.45 7.65 15.60
C PRO A 80 10.08 6.94 15.58
N ALA A 81 9.61 6.46 16.74
CA ALA A 81 8.28 5.86 16.88
C ALA A 81 7.16 6.87 17.20
N SER A 82 7.54 8.03 17.71
CA SER A 82 6.63 9.13 17.99
C SER A 82 7.37 10.43 17.69
N LEU A 83 6.71 11.34 17.00
CA LEU A 83 7.27 12.65 16.69
C LEU A 83 6.17 13.69 16.54
N LEU A 84 6.51 14.94 16.86
CA LEU A 84 5.72 16.10 16.48
C LEU A 84 6.24 16.63 15.14
N LEU A 85 5.42 16.56 14.10
CA LEU A 85 5.77 17.01 12.76
C LEU A 85 5.16 18.40 12.50
N PRO A 86 5.96 19.47 12.41
CA PRO A 86 5.45 20.82 12.17
C PRO A 86 4.71 20.97 10.84
N ALA A 87 3.98 22.08 10.69
CA ALA A 87 3.37 22.47 9.43
C ALA A 87 4.40 22.57 8.31
N GLN A 88 4.04 22.10 7.12
CA GLN A 88 4.89 22.13 5.91
C GLN A 88 6.28 21.47 6.07
N ALA A 89 6.45 20.56 7.03
CA ALA A 89 7.71 19.88 7.32
C ALA A 89 7.71 18.42 6.84
N SER A 90 8.90 17.85 6.70
CA SER A 90 9.12 16.45 6.38
C SER A 90 10.08 15.81 7.38
N GLU A 91 9.93 14.52 7.62
CA GLU A 91 10.85 13.73 8.46
C GLU A 91 11.09 12.35 7.85
N VAL A 92 12.24 11.75 8.16
CA VAL A 92 12.63 10.42 7.67
C VAL A 92 12.51 9.39 8.79
N ILE A 93 11.62 8.42 8.58
CA ILE A 93 11.45 7.26 9.45
C ILE A 93 12.32 6.12 8.93
N ARG A 94 13.15 5.56 9.79
CA ARG A 94 14.03 4.43 9.46
C ARG A 94 13.48 3.15 10.08
N PHE A 95 13.46 2.09 9.29
CA PHE A 95 13.05 0.75 9.68
C PHE A 95 14.26 -0.19 9.61
N PHE A 96 14.40 -1.06 10.60
CA PHE A 96 15.50 -2.00 10.73
C PHE A 96 14.95 -3.39 10.94
N TYR A 97 15.32 -4.31 10.05
CA TYR A 97 14.96 -5.73 10.17
C TYR A 97 16.12 -6.51 10.78
N LYS A 98 15.85 -7.24 11.87
CA LYS A 98 16.78 -8.14 12.56
C LYS A 98 16.23 -9.56 12.73
N GLY A 99 15.22 -9.91 11.95
CA GLY A 99 14.67 -11.26 11.94
C GLY A 99 15.60 -12.31 11.29
N PRO A 100 15.15 -13.57 11.22
CA PRO A 100 15.93 -14.67 10.66
C PRO A 100 16.29 -14.45 9.18
N ALA A 101 17.52 -14.81 8.81
CA ALA A 101 17.98 -14.80 7.43
C ALA A 101 17.66 -16.12 6.73
N ASP A 102 16.38 -16.38 6.48
CA ASP A 102 15.88 -17.62 5.86
C ASP A 102 15.25 -17.40 4.48
N GLU A 103 14.60 -18.45 3.95
CA GLU A 103 13.94 -18.47 2.64
C GLU A 103 12.49 -17.93 2.68
N LYS A 104 12.04 -17.37 3.82
CA LYS A 104 10.65 -16.93 3.99
C LYS A 104 10.50 -15.43 3.83
N GLU A 105 9.53 -15.03 3.01
CA GLU A 105 9.07 -13.65 2.94
C GLU A 105 8.24 -13.31 4.17
N ARG A 106 8.34 -12.07 4.67
CA ARG A 106 7.60 -11.61 5.84
C ARG A 106 6.91 -10.29 5.55
N TYR A 107 5.71 -10.14 6.10
CA TYR A 107 4.84 -9.01 5.86
C TYR A 107 4.59 -8.26 7.17
N TYR A 108 4.59 -6.94 7.10
CA TYR A 108 4.31 -6.08 8.24
C TYR A 108 3.38 -4.95 7.82
N ARG A 109 2.51 -4.54 8.74
CA ARG A 109 1.71 -3.33 8.63
C ARG A 109 2.39 -2.24 9.45
N ILE A 110 2.70 -1.13 8.80
CA ILE A 110 3.09 0.10 9.47
C ILE A 110 1.80 0.90 9.69
N VAL A 111 1.47 1.13 10.96
CA VAL A 111 0.27 1.84 11.38
C VAL A 111 0.68 3.25 11.79
N TRP A 112 0.21 4.23 11.04
CA TRP A 112 0.43 5.65 11.28
C TRP A 112 -0.80 6.21 11.99
N PHE A 113 -0.61 6.66 13.22
CA PHE A 113 -1.61 7.41 13.97
C PHE A 113 -1.31 8.88 13.81
N ASP A 114 -2.21 9.57 13.14
CA ASP A 114 -2.07 10.96 12.77
C ASP A 114 -3.10 11.79 13.54
N GLN A 115 -2.63 12.77 14.31
CA GLN A 115 -3.46 13.66 15.10
C GLN A 115 -3.11 15.11 14.76
N ALA A 116 -4.05 15.82 14.12
CA ALA A 116 -3.87 17.24 13.83
C ALA A 116 -3.95 18.04 15.12
N LEU A 117 -2.92 18.84 15.40
CA LEU A 117 -2.97 19.79 16.50
C LEU A 117 -3.74 21.00 16.02
N SER A 118 -4.89 21.27 16.63
CA SER A 118 -5.60 22.51 16.39
C SER A 118 -4.88 23.65 17.10
N ASP A 119 -4.64 24.75 16.39
CA ASP A 119 -4.34 26.02 17.03
C ASP A 119 -5.62 26.45 17.75
N ALA A 120 -5.65 26.27 19.07
CA ALA A 120 -6.69 26.88 19.88
C ALA A 120 -6.49 28.39 19.81
N GLN A 121 -7.11 29.04 18.82
CA GLN A 121 -7.19 30.48 18.73
C GLN A 121 -7.87 30.96 20.01
N ARG A 122 -7.08 31.44 20.98
CA ARG A 122 -7.58 32.11 22.19
C ARG A 122 -8.08 33.49 21.81
N ASP A 123 -9.18 33.55 21.07
CA ASP A 123 -9.97 34.77 21.00
C ASP A 123 -10.82 34.85 22.26
N ASN A 124 -10.49 35.79 23.14
CA ASN A 124 -11.10 36.03 24.45
C ASN A 124 -12.57 36.52 24.39
N ALA A 125 -13.29 36.31 23.28
CA ALA A 125 -14.59 36.95 23.06
C ALA A 125 -15.77 36.01 22.70
N ASN A 126 -15.57 34.73 22.36
CA ASN A 126 -16.71 33.82 22.22
C ASN A 126 -16.28 32.36 22.24
N ARG A 127 -17.14 31.47 22.74
CA ARG A 127 -16.90 30.02 22.91
C ARG A 127 -16.00 29.43 21.82
N SER A 128 -14.77 29.08 22.18
CA SER A 128 -13.85 28.35 21.31
C SER A 128 -14.23 26.87 21.30
N ALA A 129 -14.52 26.32 20.13
CA ALA A 129 -14.68 24.89 19.90
C ALA A 129 -13.43 24.38 19.19
N VAL A 130 -12.66 23.54 19.86
CA VAL A 130 -11.45 22.93 19.30
C VAL A 130 -11.84 21.58 18.69
N ALA A 131 -11.67 21.43 17.37
CA ALA A 131 -11.95 20.19 16.65
C ALA A 131 -10.64 19.51 16.25
N THR A 132 -10.23 18.51 17.03
CA THR A 132 -9.03 17.70 16.73
C THR A 132 -9.40 16.61 15.71
N ALA A 133 -8.90 16.72 14.49
CA ALA A 133 -9.00 15.65 13.49
C ALA A 133 -7.98 14.55 13.76
N SER A 134 -8.37 13.28 13.63
CA SER A 134 -7.45 12.13 13.73
C SER A 134 -7.68 11.12 12.62
N ALA A 135 -6.61 10.45 12.19
CA ALA A 135 -6.63 9.43 11.16
C ALA A 135 -5.71 8.25 11.56
N ARG A 136 -6.09 7.05 11.11
CA ARG A 136 -5.26 5.83 11.21
C ARG A 136 -5.00 5.30 9.81
N ILE A 137 -3.76 5.37 9.36
CA ILE A 137 -3.33 4.94 8.03
C ILE A 137 -2.53 3.66 8.18
N GLY A 138 -2.77 2.66 7.33
CA GLY A 138 -2.02 1.41 7.30
C GLY A 138 -1.28 1.25 5.98
N THR A 139 0.04 1.15 6.02
CA THR A 139 0.87 0.81 4.86
C THR A 139 1.51 -0.55 5.05
N ILE A 140 1.91 -1.20 3.96
CA ILE A 140 2.50 -2.54 3.98
C ILE A 140 4.02 -2.44 3.78
N LEU A 141 4.75 -3.21 4.57
CA LEU A 141 6.18 -3.45 4.42
C LEU A 141 6.41 -4.94 4.15
N VAL A 142 7.03 -5.24 3.02
CA VAL A 142 7.42 -6.59 2.63
C VAL A 142 8.92 -6.74 2.83
N VAL A 143 9.33 -7.76 3.57
CA VAL A 143 10.74 -8.13 3.75
C VAL A 143 10.99 -9.39 2.95
N ALA A 144 11.78 -9.25 1.88
CA ALA A 144 12.10 -10.34 0.99
C ALA A 144 12.92 -11.44 1.71
N PRO A 145 12.82 -12.70 1.25
CA PRO A 145 13.67 -13.79 1.75
C PRO A 145 15.15 -13.42 1.66
N ARG A 146 15.93 -13.68 2.72
CA ARG A 146 17.39 -13.44 2.69
C ARG A 146 18.12 -14.49 1.87
N GLN A 147 17.55 -15.69 1.81
CA GLN A 147 18.02 -16.79 0.98
C GLN A 147 17.01 -17.04 -0.13
N ALA A 148 17.01 -16.20 -1.17
CA ALA A 148 16.05 -16.33 -2.26
C ALA A 148 16.43 -17.53 -3.16
N LYS A 149 15.59 -18.57 -3.16
CA LYS A 149 15.57 -19.58 -4.22
C LYS A 149 14.46 -19.20 -5.19
N LEU A 150 14.83 -18.71 -6.38
CA LEU A 150 13.87 -18.55 -7.48
C LEU A 150 13.86 -19.83 -8.34
N PRO A 151 12.92 -20.77 -8.15
CA PRO A 151 12.68 -21.81 -9.12
C PRO A 151 11.93 -21.20 -10.31
N LEU A 152 12.66 -20.57 -11.23
CA LEU A 152 12.08 -20.07 -12.47
C LEU A 152 11.77 -21.29 -13.37
N SER A 153 10.56 -21.83 -13.31
CA SER A 153 10.08 -22.82 -14.26
C SER A 153 9.09 -22.18 -15.22
N VAL A 154 9.59 -21.78 -16.39
CA VAL A 154 8.74 -21.24 -17.45
C VAL A 154 8.01 -22.41 -18.12
N ARG A 155 6.80 -22.71 -17.66
CA ARG A 155 5.91 -23.65 -18.36
C ARG A 155 5.12 -22.88 -19.41
N GLN A 156 5.59 -22.87 -20.65
CA GLN A 156 4.84 -22.33 -21.78
C GLN A 156 3.51 -23.10 -21.90
N ARG A 157 2.41 -22.45 -21.50
CA ARG A 157 1.06 -23.00 -21.68
C ARG A 157 0.63 -22.64 -23.10
N LEU A 158 0.93 -23.50 -24.06
CA LEU A 158 0.39 -23.41 -25.41
C LEU A 158 -1.15 -23.47 -25.29
N PRO A 159 -1.93 -22.51 -25.83
CA PRO A 159 -3.37 -22.59 -25.80
C PRO A 159 -3.83 -23.69 -26.77
N ASP A 160 -4.22 -24.84 -26.22
CA ASP A 160 -4.82 -25.95 -26.96
C ASP A 160 -6.27 -25.57 -27.32
N LYS A 161 -6.42 -24.60 -28.22
CA LYS A 161 -7.72 -24.03 -28.61
C LYS A 161 -8.21 -24.56 -29.96
N TYR A 162 -7.90 -25.80 -30.33
CA TYR A 162 -8.61 -26.52 -31.42
C TYR A 162 -8.62 -28.03 -31.21
N ARG A 163 -8.90 -28.50 -29.98
CA ARG A 163 -9.32 -29.89 -29.78
C ARG A 163 -10.83 -29.97 -29.96
N LYS A 164 -11.24 -30.18 -31.22
CA LYS A 164 -12.61 -30.43 -31.65
C LYS A 164 -13.12 -31.71 -30.95
N CYS A 165 -13.94 -31.54 -29.91
CA CYS A 165 -14.72 -32.64 -29.33
C CYS A 165 -16.06 -32.76 -30.06
N ASP A 166 -16.25 -33.93 -30.68
CA ASP A 166 -17.49 -34.71 -30.76
C ASP A 166 -18.76 -34.04 -31.29
N ALA A 167 -18.99 -34.22 -32.59
CA ALA A 167 -20.33 -34.20 -33.16
C ALA A 167 -20.95 -35.60 -33.00
N ALA A 168 -21.49 -35.89 -31.81
CA ALA A 168 -22.62 -36.80 -31.68
C ALA A 168 -23.87 -36.10 -32.27
N ASP A 169 -23.89 -35.93 -33.59
CA ASP A 169 -25.07 -35.59 -34.36
C ASP A 169 -25.65 -36.90 -34.94
N PRO A 170 -26.82 -37.38 -34.45
CA PRO A 170 -27.42 -38.62 -34.92
C PRO A 170 -28.00 -38.55 -36.36
N ARG A 171 -27.77 -37.46 -37.12
CA ARG A 171 -28.26 -37.33 -38.51
C ARG A 171 -27.22 -37.54 -39.60
N LEU A 172 -25.96 -37.81 -39.27
CA LEU A 172 -24.92 -38.14 -40.26
C LEU A 172 -24.68 -39.65 -40.28
N ARG A 173 -25.25 -40.34 -41.27
CA ARG A 173 -24.90 -41.74 -41.57
C ARG A 173 -23.45 -41.79 -42.07
N PRO A 174 -22.54 -42.56 -41.45
CA PRO A 174 -21.23 -42.80 -42.03
C PRO A 174 -21.40 -43.67 -43.30
N LEU A 175 -20.81 -43.23 -44.41
CA LEU A 175 -20.67 -44.03 -45.62
C LEU A 175 -19.63 -45.14 -45.36
N PRO A 176 -19.85 -46.36 -45.89
CA PRO A 176 -18.97 -47.50 -45.62
C PRO A 176 -17.57 -47.27 -46.20
N GLU A 177 -16.58 -47.48 -45.35
CA GLU A 177 -15.16 -47.44 -45.65
C GLU A 177 -14.84 -48.53 -46.70
N SER A 178 -14.55 -48.11 -47.92
CA SER A 178 -14.00 -48.98 -48.94
C SER A 178 -12.57 -49.35 -48.54
N ARG A 179 -12.40 -50.54 -47.97
CA ARG A 179 -11.15 -51.30 -48.11
C ARG A 179 -10.80 -51.35 -49.59
N GLN A 180 -9.55 -51.05 -49.94
CA GLN A 180 -8.76 -51.85 -50.87
C GLN A 180 -7.33 -51.30 -51.02
N TRP A 181 -6.39 -52.20 -50.66
CA TRP A 181 -4.96 -52.36 -51.01
C TRP A 181 -3.95 -51.26 -50.71
#